data_AF-A0A850B093-F1
#
_entry.id   AF-A0A850B093-F1
#
_cell.length_a   1.000
_cell.length_b   1.000
_cell.length_c   1.000
_cell.angle_alpha   90.00
_cell.angle_beta   90.00
_cell.angle_gamma   90.00
#
_symmetry.space_group_name_H-M   'P 1'
#
loop_
_entity.id
_entity.type
_entity.pdbx_description
1 polymer ?
#
loop_
_entity_poly.entity_id
_entity_poly.type
_entity_poly.pdbx_seq_one_letter_code
_entity_poly.pdbx_strand_id
1 'polypeptide(L)'
;MANAIKLQAGTPIVLANTGGDYTFNLKALANGAGRISAQVDLGAVPRPYRYDVRVKLTAASALSVSASNVAYVYIATSDGTVQDGDKGTSDAALSALTECNNMRGVLLLTPDDTGTVVAGSVEVPIVARYVSIAIWNALGQALANSDGASYVRITPVWDEIQ
;
A
#
# COMPACT_ATOMS: atom_id res chain seq x y z
N MET A 1 6.17 -15.37 -36.72
CA MET A 1 5.61 -15.82 -35.43
C MET A 1 5.54 -14.60 -34.53
N ALA A 2 4.43 -14.35 -33.84
CA ALA A 2 4.35 -13.24 -32.89
C ALA A 2 5.05 -13.66 -31.60
N ASN A 3 6.02 -12.86 -31.13
CA ASN A 3 6.63 -13.09 -29.83
C ASN A 3 5.57 -12.82 -28.76
N ALA A 4 5.44 -13.74 -27.80
CA ALA A 4 4.57 -13.55 -26.64
C ALA A 4 5.41 -12.95 -25.50
N ILE A 5 4.87 -11.94 -24.82
CA ILE A 5 5.43 -11.43 -23.57
C ILE A 5 4.62 -12.05 -22.44
N LYS A 6 5.29 -12.86 -21.59
CA LYS A 6 4.67 -13.45 -20.40
C LYS A 6 4.93 -12.57 -19.19
N LEU A 7 3.95 -12.54 -18.28
CA LEU A 7 4.09 -11.89 -16.98
C LEU A 7 4.45 -12.94 -15.93
N GLN A 8 5.64 -12.82 -15.35
CA GLN A 8 6.10 -13.69 -14.27
C GLN A 8 6.09 -12.91 -12.94
N ALA A 9 5.29 -13.36 -11.97
CA ALA A 9 5.30 -12.81 -10.63
C ALA A 9 6.54 -13.29 -9.85
N GLY A 10 7.24 -12.37 -9.20
CA GLY A 10 8.34 -12.69 -8.28
C GLY A 10 7.88 -12.83 -6.83
N THR A 11 8.85 -12.81 -5.90
CA THR A 11 8.58 -12.94 -4.47
C THR A 11 7.87 -11.69 -3.93
N PRO A 12 6.73 -11.83 -3.24
CA PRO A 12 6.04 -10.70 -2.63
C PRO A 12 6.82 -10.12 -1.45
N ILE A 13 6.86 -8.79 -1.36
CA ILE A 13 7.27 -8.05 -0.16
C ILE A 13 5.99 -7.70 0.61
N VAL A 14 5.93 -8.04 1.89
CA VAL A 14 4.77 -7.84 2.75
C VAL A 14 5.04 -6.72 3.76
N LEU A 15 4.16 -5.73 3.78
CA LEU A 15 4.16 -4.66 4.77
C LEU A 15 3.01 -4.91 5.75
N ALA A 16 3.35 -5.13 7.01
CA ALA A 16 2.39 -5.39 8.08
C ALA A 16 2.95 -4.96 9.43
N ASN A 17 2.10 -4.91 10.43
CA ASN A 17 2.49 -4.54 11.79
C ASN A 17 3.34 -5.66 12.45
N THR A 18 3.09 -6.91 12.09
CA THR A 18 3.75 -8.13 12.58
C THR A 18 3.76 -9.17 11.46
N GLY A 19 4.84 -9.94 11.31
CA GLY A 19 4.94 -11.00 10.30
C GLY A 19 5.10 -10.51 8.86
N GLY A 20 5.29 -9.20 8.65
CA GLY A 20 5.71 -8.62 7.36
C GLY A 20 7.23 -8.45 7.29
N ASP A 21 7.73 -8.28 6.07
CA ASP A 21 9.15 -7.96 5.79
C ASP A 21 9.51 -6.53 6.23
N TYR A 22 8.54 -5.62 6.14
CA TYR A 22 8.68 -4.22 6.57
C TYR A 22 7.55 -3.81 7.51
N THR A 23 7.89 -2.97 8.48
CA THR A 23 6.91 -2.45 9.45
C THR A 23 5.91 -1.51 8.77
N PHE A 24 4.64 -1.83 8.95
CA PHE A 24 3.54 -0.92 8.64
C PHE A 24 2.42 -1.11 9.66
N ASN A 25 2.39 -0.27 10.69
CA ASN A 25 1.52 -0.46 11.84
C ASN A 25 0.14 0.16 11.63
N LEU A 26 -0.76 -0.59 10.99
CA LEU A 26 -2.14 -0.19 10.75
C LEU A 26 -3.11 -0.56 11.89
N LYS A 27 -2.61 -1.11 13.01
CA LYS A 27 -3.49 -1.53 14.13
C LYS A 27 -4.22 -0.33 14.70
N ALA A 28 -5.52 -0.50 14.93
CA ALA A 28 -6.36 0.52 15.55
C ALA A 28 -6.27 1.90 14.87
N LEU A 29 -5.91 1.95 13.58
CA LEU A 29 -5.83 3.21 12.85
C LEU A 29 -7.22 3.84 12.78
N ALA A 30 -7.40 4.97 13.46
CA ALA A 30 -8.68 5.66 13.55
C ALA A 30 -9.22 6.05 12.17
N ASN A 31 -10.54 6.21 12.09
CA ASN A 31 -11.14 6.87 10.93
C ASN A 31 -10.69 8.35 10.89
N GLY A 32 -10.33 8.85 9.72
CA GLY A 32 -9.75 10.18 9.55
C GLY A 32 -8.29 10.28 9.98
N ALA A 33 -7.57 9.15 10.01
CA ALA A 33 -6.12 9.11 10.25
C ALA A 33 -5.41 8.30 9.16
N GLY A 34 -4.14 8.60 8.94
CA GLY A 34 -3.31 7.84 8.01
C GLY A 34 -1.99 7.41 8.63
N ARG A 35 -1.31 6.50 7.93
CA ARG A 35 0.05 6.10 8.22
C ARG A 35 0.80 5.83 6.93
N ILE A 36 2.11 6.05 6.99
CA ILE A 36 3.06 5.64 5.96
C ILE A 36 3.95 4.53 6.53
N SER A 37 4.22 3.52 5.71
CA SER A 37 5.08 2.40 6.08
C SER A 37 6.54 2.82 6.22
N ALA A 38 7.32 1.94 6.85
CA ALA A 38 8.77 1.97 6.68
C ALA A 38 9.13 1.89 5.18
N GLN A 39 10.26 2.50 4.82
CA GLN A 39 10.78 2.54 3.47
C GLN A 39 11.26 1.16 3.03
N VAL A 40 10.81 0.73 1.87
CA VAL A 40 11.16 -0.53 1.21
C VAL A 40 12.27 -0.27 0.19
N ASP A 41 13.36 -1.01 0.30
CA ASP A 41 14.40 -1.06 -0.74
C ASP A 41 14.04 -2.15 -1.76
N LEU A 42 13.76 -1.74 -3.00
CA LEU A 42 13.46 -2.64 -4.12
C LEU A 42 14.72 -3.16 -4.83
N GLY A 43 15.90 -2.76 -4.35
CA GLY A 43 17.20 -3.13 -4.91
C GLY A 43 17.70 -2.16 -6.00
N ALA A 44 18.98 -2.28 -6.32
CA ALA A 44 19.59 -1.54 -7.41
C ALA A 44 19.16 -2.09 -8.79
N VAL A 45 19.23 -1.26 -9.82
CA VAL A 45 18.99 -1.63 -11.23
C VAL A 45 20.16 -2.51 -11.73
N PRO A 46 19.94 -3.53 -12.58
CA PRO A 46 18.69 -3.92 -13.25
C PRO A 46 17.72 -4.70 -12.35
N ARG A 47 16.44 -4.30 -12.38
CA ARG A 47 15.34 -4.88 -11.60
C ARG A 47 13.99 -4.66 -12.33
N PRO A 48 12.88 -5.27 -11.90
CA PRO A 48 11.59 -5.06 -12.56
C PRO A 48 11.09 -3.65 -12.25
N TYR A 49 10.32 -3.07 -13.17
CA TYR A 49 9.69 -1.77 -12.98
C TYR A 49 8.18 -1.86 -12.74
N ARG A 50 7.55 -3.02 -13.01
CA ARG A 50 6.12 -3.26 -12.79
C ARG A 50 5.91 -4.01 -11.49
N TYR A 51 4.91 -3.58 -10.72
CA TYR A 51 4.59 -4.17 -9.42
C TYR A 51 3.08 -4.30 -9.27
N ASP A 52 2.61 -5.47 -8.83
CA ASP A 52 1.25 -5.64 -8.33
C ASP A 52 1.21 -5.26 -6.85
N VAL A 53 0.37 -4.28 -6.51
CA VAL A 53 0.16 -3.83 -5.14
C VAL A 53 -1.21 -4.32 -4.69
N ARG A 54 -1.23 -5.24 -3.73
CA ARG A 54 -2.44 -5.76 -3.12
C ARG A 54 -2.59 -5.26 -1.69
N VAL A 55 -3.77 -4.77 -1.36
CA VAL A 55 -4.08 -4.22 -0.05
C VAL A 55 -5.26 -4.98 0.53
N LYS A 56 -5.16 -5.34 1.82
CA LYS A 56 -6.28 -5.84 2.61
C LYS A 56 -6.34 -5.02 3.90
N LEU A 57 -7.49 -4.42 4.16
CA LEU A 57 -7.78 -3.73 5.40
C LEU A 57 -8.93 -4.44 6.12
N THR A 58 -8.76 -4.67 7.41
CA THR A 58 -9.82 -5.18 8.27
C THR A 58 -10.23 -4.08 9.24
N ALA A 59 -11.50 -3.69 9.22
CA ALA A 59 -12.11 -2.76 10.16
C ALA A 59 -12.41 -3.43 11.50
N ALA A 60 -12.47 -2.64 12.58
CA ALA A 60 -12.80 -3.12 13.92
C ALA A 60 -14.27 -3.55 14.07
N SER A 61 -15.14 -3.14 13.13
CA SER A 61 -16.57 -3.44 13.10
C SER A 61 -17.05 -3.49 11.66
N ALA A 62 -18.28 -3.98 11.46
CA ALA A 62 -18.92 -4.04 10.16
C ALA A 62 -18.91 -2.66 9.47
N LEU A 63 -18.51 -2.64 8.21
CA LEU A 63 -18.48 -1.44 7.39
C LEU A 63 -19.88 -1.10 6.89
N SER A 64 -20.13 0.19 6.64
CA SER A 64 -21.31 0.60 5.88
C SER A 64 -20.94 0.82 4.42
N VAL A 65 -21.80 0.35 3.52
CA VAL A 65 -21.65 0.59 2.09
C VAL A 65 -22.04 2.03 1.80
N SER A 66 -21.07 2.87 1.49
CA SER A 66 -21.26 4.29 1.20
C SER A 66 -20.14 4.79 0.30
N ALA A 67 -20.48 5.65 -0.67
CA ALA A 67 -19.49 6.31 -1.52
C ALA A 67 -18.53 7.22 -0.74
N SER A 68 -18.91 7.62 0.48
CA SER A 68 -18.05 8.42 1.36
C SER A 68 -17.07 7.58 2.17
N ASN A 69 -17.27 6.26 2.25
CA ASN A 69 -16.43 5.35 3.03
C ASN A 69 -15.34 4.80 2.12
N VAL A 70 -14.13 5.35 2.22
CA VAL A 70 -13.02 5.01 1.33
C VAL A 70 -11.72 4.90 2.12
N ALA A 71 -10.92 3.89 1.83
CA ALA A 71 -9.50 3.92 2.17
C ALA A 71 -8.68 4.32 0.94
N TYR A 72 -7.85 5.35 1.11
CA TYR A 72 -6.98 5.85 0.05
C TYR A 72 -5.60 5.22 0.22
N VAL A 73 -5.06 4.69 -0.88
CA VAL A 73 -3.73 4.09 -0.91
C VAL A 73 -2.84 4.93 -1.82
N TYR A 74 -1.70 5.32 -1.29
CA TYR A 74 -0.69 6.13 -1.98
C TYR A 74 0.66 5.41 -1.98
N ILE A 75 1.47 5.77 -2.97
CA ILE A 75 2.86 5.39 -3.09
C ILE A 75 3.71 6.65 -2.96
N ALA A 76 4.65 6.62 -2.02
CA ALA A 76 5.70 7.62 -1.90
C ALA A 76 7.01 7.02 -2.39
N THR A 77 7.69 7.66 -3.34
CA THR A 77 9.00 7.25 -3.82
C THR A 77 10.11 8.08 -3.19
N SER A 78 11.35 7.56 -3.25
CA SER A 78 12.52 8.28 -2.75
C SER A 78 13.76 7.96 -3.57
N ASP A 79 14.67 8.94 -3.66
CA ASP A 79 16.03 8.79 -4.19
C ASP A 79 17.04 8.35 -3.11
N GLY A 80 16.58 8.11 -1.88
CA GLY A 80 17.38 7.78 -0.70
C GLY A 80 17.75 8.98 0.16
N THR A 81 17.51 10.21 -0.31
CA THR A 81 17.73 11.47 0.44
C THR A 81 16.41 12.21 0.67
N VAL A 82 15.60 12.34 -0.39
CA VAL A 82 14.30 13.03 -0.37
C VAL A 82 13.22 12.00 -0.65
N GLN A 83 12.17 12.00 0.16
CA GLN A 83 11.01 11.14 -0.01
C GLN A 83 9.77 11.99 -0.31
N ASP A 84 8.92 11.51 -1.21
CA ASP A 84 7.63 12.13 -1.49
C ASP A 84 6.81 12.30 -0.19
N GLY A 85 6.41 13.53 0.10
CA GLY A 85 5.66 13.89 1.32
C GLY A 85 6.51 14.06 2.59
N ASP A 86 7.83 13.82 2.54
CA ASP A 86 8.82 14.09 3.59
C ASP A 86 8.42 13.59 4.99
N LYS A 87 8.13 12.29 5.10
CA LYS A 87 7.74 11.64 6.36
C LYS A 87 8.85 10.83 7.02
N GLY A 88 10.05 10.88 6.45
CA GLY A 88 11.17 10.02 6.84
C GLY A 88 10.99 8.58 6.39
N THR A 89 11.97 7.73 6.76
CA THR A 89 12.13 6.37 6.26
C THR A 89 11.50 5.28 7.14
N SER A 90 10.95 5.66 8.29
CA SER A 90 10.32 4.75 9.25
C SER A 90 8.80 4.83 9.18
N ASP A 91 8.12 3.82 9.75
CA ASP A 91 6.67 3.87 9.95
C ASP A 91 6.28 5.14 10.74
N ALA A 92 5.38 5.94 10.17
CA ALA A 92 5.04 7.25 10.70
C ALA A 92 3.55 7.56 10.53
N ALA A 93 3.02 8.38 11.44
CA ALA A 93 1.65 8.86 11.38
C ALA A 93 1.49 9.96 10.32
N LEU A 94 0.33 9.95 9.65
CA LEU A 94 -0.14 11.04 8.81
C LEU A 94 -1.28 11.74 9.54
N SER A 95 -1.08 13.02 9.83
CA SER A 95 -1.98 13.82 10.66
C SER A 95 -3.18 14.38 9.88
N ALA A 96 -3.03 14.52 8.55
CA ALA A 96 -4.04 15.04 7.67
C ALA A 96 -3.92 14.42 6.26
N LEU A 97 -5.04 14.30 5.55
CA LEU A 97 -5.05 13.82 4.17
C LEU A 97 -4.18 14.68 3.24
N THR A 98 -4.06 15.97 3.52
CA THR A 98 -3.22 16.91 2.75
C THR A 98 -1.74 16.54 2.75
N GLU A 99 -1.28 15.77 3.74
CA GLU A 99 0.09 15.27 3.78
C GLU A 99 0.36 14.22 2.68
N CYS A 100 -0.70 13.65 2.09
CA CYS A 100 -0.62 12.71 0.96
C CYS A 100 -0.58 13.41 -0.41
N ASN A 101 -0.78 14.74 -0.48
CA ASN A 101 -0.96 15.46 -1.75
C ASN A 101 0.25 15.38 -2.70
N ASN A 102 1.45 15.19 -2.14
CA ASN A 102 2.69 15.05 -2.91
C ASN A 102 3.05 13.58 -3.18
N MET A 103 2.20 12.64 -2.78
CA MET A 103 2.37 11.21 -3.03
C MET A 103 1.50 10.78 -4.21
N ARG A 104 1.86 9.68 -4.87
CA ARG A 104 1.07 9.14 -5.98
C ARG A 104 -0.09 8.31 -5.46
N GLY A 105 -1.33 8.78 -5.63
CA GLY A 105 -2.52 7.95 -5.36
C GLY A 105 -2.61 6.77 -6.34
N VAL A 106 -2.85 5.56 -5.83
CA VAL A 106 -2.82 4.34 -6.66
C VAL A 106 -4.07 3.47 -6.56
N LEU A 107 -4.76 3.47 -5.42
CA LEU A 107 -5.94 2.63 -5.21
C LEU A 107 -6.91 3.30 -4.25
N LEU A 108 -8.20 3.20 -4.58
CA LEU A 108 -9.31 3.53 -3.69
C LEU A 108 -10.03 2.25 -3.33
N LEU A 109 -10.10 1.96 -2.04
CA LEU A 109 -10.82 0.82 -1.50
C LEU A 109 -12.15 1.29 -0.94
N THR A 110 -13.25 0.82 -1.51
CA THR A 110 -14.62 1.15 -1.06
C THR A 110 -15.30 -0.14 -0.60
N PRO A 111 -15.98 -0.16 0.55
CA PRO A 111 -16.77 -1.31 0.96
C PRO A 111 -17.91 -1.57 -0.03
N ASP A 112 -18.00 -2.79 -0.55
CA ASP A 112 -19.08 -3.27 -1.42
C ASP A 112 -20.11 -4.12 -0.66
N ASP A 113 -19.81 -4.50 0.58
CA ASP A 113 -20.69 -5.19 1.50
C ASP A 113 -20.59 -4.65 2.95
N THR A 114 -21.36 -5.26 3.86
CA THR A 114 -21.34 -4.93 5.30
C THR A 114 -20.35 -5.79 6.10
N GLY A 115 -19.37 -6.39 5.43
CA GLY A 115 -18.30 -7.14 6.06
C GLY A 115 -17.34 -6.24 6.84
N THR A 116 -16.30 -6.85 7.41
CA THR A 116 -15.23 -6.12 8.10
C THR A 116 -14.00 -5.93 7.22
N VAL A 117 -13.95 -6.57 6.04
CA VAL A 117 -12.76 -6.60 5.20
C VAL A 117 -13.03 -5.83 3.92
N VAL A 118 -12.11 -4.94 3.56
CA VAL A 118 -12.04 -4.37 2.21
C VAL A 118 -10.67 -4.69 1.63
N ALA A 119 -10.65 -5.14 0.37
CA ALA A 119 -9.42 -5.53 -0.29
C ALA A 119 -9.46 -5.18 -1.78
N GLY A 120 -8.29 -4.95 -2.36
CA GLY A 120 -8.15 -4.65 -3.78
C GLY A 120 -6.70 -4.76 -4.21
N SER A 121 -6.47 -4.67 -5.52
CA SER A 121 -5.13 -4.65 -6.09
C SER A 121 -5.03 -3.73 -7.29
N VAL A 122 -3.82 -3.29 -7.59
CA VAL A 122 -3.51 -2.45 -8.74
C VAL A 122 -2.09 -2.74 -9.22
N GLU A 123 -1.91 -2.83 -10.53
CA GLU A 123 -0.57 -2.88 -11.12
C GLU A 123 -0.05 -1.46 -11.33
N VAL A 124 1.18 -1.18 -10.89
CA VAL A 124 1.79 0.15 -10.95
C VAL A 124 3.25 0.08 -11.38
N PRO A 125 3.71 1.03 -12.22
CA PRO A 125 5.12 1.19 -12.50
C PRO A 125 5.85 1.90 -11.35
N ILE A 126 6.99 1.39 -10.89
CA ILE A 126 7.85 1.97 -9.85
C ILE A 126 9.32 1.92 -10.32
N VAL A 127 9.85 3.09 -10.68
CA VAL A 127 11.24 3.23 -11.19
C VAL A 127 12.23 3.59 -10.07
N ALA A 128 11.77 4.23 -9.00
CA ALA A 128 12.60 4.60 -7.86
C ALA A 128 12.98 3.36 -7.03
N ARG A 129 14.24 3.30 -6.56
CA ARG A 129 14.75 2.19 -5.74
C ARG A 129 14.01 2.06 -4.41
N TYR A 130 13.67 3.19 -3.81
CA TYR A 130 13.03 3.23 -2.51
C TYR A 130 11.57 3.63 -2.63
N VAL A 131 10.71 2.92 -1.90
CA VAL A 131 9.27 3.15 -1.90
C VAL A 131 8.66 2.97 -0.52
N SER A 132 7.67 3.77 -0.18
CA SER A 132 6.80 3.60 0.99
C SER A 132 5.34 3.58 0.57
N ILE A 133 4.50 2.88 1.33
CA ILE A 133 3.05 2.87 1.12
C ILE A 133 2.39 3.72 2.20
N ALA A 134 1.56 4.67 1.77
CA ALA A 134 0.72 5.44 2.68
C ALA A 134 -0.74 5.01 2.53
N ILE A 135 -1.42 4.86 3.67
CA ILE A 135 -2.85 4.58 3.71
C ILE A 135 -3.52 5.64 4.56
N TRP A 136 -4.57 6.25 4.01
CA TRP A 136 -5.49 7.10 4.74
C TRP A 136 -6.80 6.36 4.95
N ASN A 137 -7.17 6.14 6.21
CA ASN A 137 -8.41 5.47 6.55
C ASN A 137 -9.56 6.49 6.62
N ALA A 138 -10.49 6.41 5.68
CA ALA A 138 -11.78 7.09 5.76
C ALA A 138 -12.95 6.11 5.54
N LEU A 139 -12.82 4.88 6.03
CA LEU A 139 -13.83 3.81 5.88
C LEU A 139 -15.06 3.99 6.80
N GLY A 140 -15.12 5.06 7.59
CA GLY A 140 -16.16 5.28 8.59
C GLY A 140 -15.98 4.45 9.86
N GLN A 141 -14.92 3.64 9.95
CA GLN A 141 -14.58 2.80 11.10
C GLN A 141 -13.06 2.81 11.33
N ALA A 142 -12.63 2.59 12.57
CA ALA A 142 -11.23 2.31 12.85
C ALA A 142 -10.81 0.94 12.27
N LEU A 143 -9.55 0.77 11.94
CA LEU A 143 -9.00 -0.54 11.59
C LEU A 143 -8.91 -1.46 12.82
N ALA A 144 -8.96 -2.77 12.61
CA ALA A 144 -8.91 -3.76 13.67
C ALA A 144 -7.62 -3.64 14.49
N ASN A 145 -7.73 -3.87 15.81
CA ASN A 145 -6.60 -3.91 16.73
C ASN A 145 -6.03 -5.34 16.85
N SER A 146 -5.77 -5.98 15.70
CA SER A 146 -5.31 -7.37 15.64
C SER A 146 -4.09 -7.48 14.74
N ASP A 147 -3.17 -8.34 15.14
CA ASP A 147 -1.91 -8.56 14.43
C ASP A 147 -2.15 -9.22 13.07
N GLY A 148 -1.53 -8.68 12.01
CA GLY A 148 -1.66 -9.19 10.64
C GLY A 148 -3.05 -9.03 10.00
N ALA A 149 -3.99 -8.37 10.67
CA ALA A 149 -5.36 -8.19 10.15
C ALA A 149 -5.41 -7.30 8.90
N SER A 150 -4.54 -6.29 8.84
CA SER A 150 -4.38 -5.38 7.71
C SER A 150 -2.95 -5.47 7.18
N TYR A 151 -2.79 -5.54 5.86
CA TYR A 151 -1.47 -5.62 5.23
C TYR A 151 -1.48 -5.04 3.81
N VAL A 152 -0.28 -4.75 3.33
CA VAL A 152 -0.01 -4.46 1.92
C VAL A 152 1.01 -5.47 1.42
N ARG A 153 0.85 -5.90 0.17
CA ARG A 153 1.77 -6.78 -0.53
C ARG A 153 2.20 -6.10 -1.83
N ILE A 154 3.49 -6.02 -2.06
CA ILE A 154 4.10 -5.51 -3.29
C ILE A 154 4.79 -6.68 -3.97
N THR A 155 4.30 -7.08 -5.14
CA THR A 155 4.84 -8.21 -5.90
C THR A 155 5.48 -7.71 -7.18
N PRO A 156 6.79 -7.94 -7.41
CA PRO A 156 7.42 -7.59 -8.68
C PRO A 156 6.85 -8.44 -9.82
N VAL A 157 6.64 -7.81 -10.97
CA VAL A 157 6.19 -8.46 -12.21
C VAL A 157 7.28 -8.31 -13.26
N TRP A 158 7.75 -9.44 -13.77
CA TRP A 158 8.78 -9.52 -14.80
C TRP A 158 8.15 -9.76 -16.17
N ASP A 159 8.62 -9.02 -17.17
CA ASP A 159 8.28 -9.26 -18.56
C ASP A 159 9.29 -10.30 -19.13
N GLU A 160 8.82 -11.50 -19.44
CA GLU A 160 9.62 -12.57 -20.05
C GLU A 160 9.35 -12.61 -21.56
N ILE A 161 10.39 -12.35 -22.37
CA ILE A 161 10.34 -12.47 -23.83
C ILE A 161 10.69 -13.90 -24.22
N GLN A 162 9.82 -14.56 -24.98
CA GLN A 162 10.07 -15.87 -25.59
C GLN A 162 10.52 -15.75 -27.05
#